data_AF-A0A948WFL4-F1
#
_entry.id   AF-A0A948WFL4-F1
#
_cell.length_a   1.000
_cell.length_b   1.000
_cell.length_c   1.000
_cell.angle_alpha   90.00
_cell.angle_beta   90.00
_cell.angle_gamma   90.00
#
_symmetry.space_group_name_H-M   'P 1'
#
loop_
_entity.id
_entity.type
_entity.pdbx_description
1 polymer ?
#
loop_
_entity_poly.entity_id
_entity_poly.type
_entity_poly.pdbx_seq_one_letter_code
_entity_poly.pdbx_strand_id
1 'polypeptide(L)'
;MQQALTIVVFAVVALGAIVGIATFAGSRRAYDEIGAGGMEPDPAPRSPSSGAGAAEQAAEIRQMLEARNARRARRGEEPLDVEAEMARLTGPAAAVQDPALEEEVRQLVRARNARRERRGEEPLDVEAEVRRQLAGLG
;
A
#
# COMPACT_ATOMS: atom_id res chain seq x y z
N MET A 1 38.27 24.01 -55.02
CA MET A 1 38.37 24.03 -53.54
C MET A 1 37.01 24.16 -52.84
N GLN A 2 36.11 25.03 -53.31
CA GLN A 2 34.78 25.26 -52.70
C GLN A 2 33.89 24.00 -52.62
N GLN A 3 33.82 23.19 -53.69
CA GLN A 3 33.01 21.96 -53.72
C GLN A 3 33.46 20.90 -52.71
N ALA A 4 34.77 20.70 -52.55
CA ALA A 4 35.32 19.76 -51.57
C ALA A 4 34.97 20.18 -50.14
N LEU A 5 35.04 21.49 -49.85
CA LEU A 5 34.70 22.04 -48.55
C LEU A 5 33.20 21.87 -48.25
N THR A 6 32.33 22.11 -49.22
CA THR A 6 30.88 21.85 -49.08
C THR A 6 30.57 20.38 -48.79
N ILE A 7 31.19 19.45 -49.53
CA ILE A 7 31.01 18.01 -49.33
C ILE A 7 31.46 17.60 -47.92
N VAL A 8 32.62 18.09 -47.46
CA VAL A 8 33.13 17.79 -46.12
C VAL A 8 32.19 18.33 -45.04
N VAL A 9 31.69 19.55 -45.18
CA VAL A 9 30.74 20.14 -44.22
C VAL A 9 29.46 19.32 -44.14
N PHE A 10 28.86 18.95 -45.27
CA PHE A 10 27.65 18.13 -45.26
C PHE A 10 27.90 16.74 -44.68
N ALA A 11 29.05 16.12 -44.97
CA ALA A 11 29.41 14.83 -44.40
C ALA A 11 29.55 14.89 -42.88
N VAL A 12 30.21 15.93 -42.35
CA VAL A 12 30.38 16.12 -40.90
C VAL A 12 29.04 16.41 -40.21
N VAL A 13 28.19 17.25 -40.81
CA VAL A 13 26.85 17.55 -40.28
C VAL A 13 25.98 16.31 -40.27
N ALA A 14 25.98 15.54 -41.35
CA ALA A 14 25.21 14.29 -41.44
C ALA A 14 25.68 13.27 -40.39
N LEU A 15 27.00 13.11 -40.23
CA LEU A 15 27.57 12.21 -39.22
C LEU A 15 27.22 12.69 -37.80
N GLY A 16 27.33 13.98 -37.52
CA GLY A 16 26.94 14.57 -36.22
C GLY A 16 25.47 14.38 -35.91
N ALA A 17 24.58 14.54 -36.91
CA ALA A 17 23.15 14.27 -36.76
C ALA A 17 22.88 12.80 -36.42
N ILE A 18 23.54 11.86 -37.10
CA ILE A 18 23.40 10.42 -36.83
C ILE A 18 23.86 10.08 -35.41
N VAL A 19 25.02 10.56 -34.98
CA VAL A 19 25.54 10.34 -33.62
C VAL A 19 24.62 10.96 -32.57
N GLY A 20 24.11 12.17 -32.82
CA GLY A 20 23.15 12.83 -31.95
C GLY A 20 21.87 12.04 -31.76
N ILE A 21 21.28 11.53 -32.86
CA ILE A 21 20.07 10.70 -32.83
C ILE A 21 20.34 9.38 -32.08
N ALA A 22 21.47 8.71 -32.36
CA ALA A 22 21.83 7.46 -31.69
C ALA A 22 21.98 7.64 -30.17
N THR A 23 22.64 8.74 -29.75
CA THR A 23 22.84 9.07 -28.33
C THR A 23 21.52 9.41 -27.65
N PHE A 24 20.64 10.16 -28.33
CA PHE A 24 19.32 10.53 -27.82
C PHE A 24 18.36 9.32 -27.69
N ALA A 25 18.44 8.36 -28.61
CA ALA A 25 17.66 7.13 -28.51
C ALA A 25 18.16 6.23 -27.37
N GLY A 26 19.47 6.17 -27.14
CA GLY A 26 20.08 5.40 -26.05
C GLY A 26 19.86 6.00 -24.66
N SER A 27 19.77 7.33 -24.54
CA SER A 27 19.62 8.02 -23.25
C SER A 27 18.26 7.82 -22.58
N ARG A 28 17.23 7.38 -23.31
CA ARG A 28 15.92 7.04 -22.71
C ARG A 28 16.03 5.99 -21.61
N ARG A 29 16.89 4.98 -21.77
CA ARG A 29 17.17 3.99 -20.72
C ARG A 29 17.83 4.58 -19.47
N ALA A 30 18.68 5.60 -19.63
CA ALA A 30 19.31 6.28 -18.50
C ALA A 30 18.31 7.11 -17.69
N TYR A 31 17.23 7.60 -18.32
CA TYR A 31 16.12 8.25 -17.62
C TYR A 31 15.18 7.25 -16.94
N ASP A 32 15.03 6.02 -17.45
CA ASP A 32 14.26 4.96 -16.78
C ASP A 32 14.88 4.58 -15.42
N GLU A 33 16.20 4.73 -15.26
CA GLU A 33 16.92 4.48 -14.00
C GLU A 33 16.80 5.63 -12.98
N ILE A 34 16.38 6.85 -13.40
CA ILE A 34 16.30 8.04 -12.52
C ILE A 34 15.12 7.98 -11.53
N GLY A 35 14.26 6.96 -11.58
CA GLY A 35 13.27 6.65 -10.54
C GLY A 35 13.56 5.37 -9.75
N ALA A 36 14.54 4.56 -10.20
CA ALA A 36 14.95 3.33 -9.56
C ALA A 36 15.96 3.62 -8.44
N GLY A 37 15.62 4.57 -7.55
CA GLY A 37 16.36 4.76 -6.32
C GLY A 37 16.50 3.40 -5.63
N GLY A 38 17.71 3.06 -5.21
CA GLY A 38 18.12 1.77 -4.59
C GLY A 38 17.44 1.45 -3.24
N MET A 39 16.20 1.88 -3.10
CA MET A 39 15.19 1.38 -2.18
C MET A 39 14.30 0.49 -3.04
N GLU A 40 14.77 -0.71 -3.40
CA GLU A 40 13.80 -1.76 -3.73
C GLU A 40 12.79 -1.76 -2.57
N PRO A 41 11.49 -1.55 -2.83
CA PRO A 41 10.51 -1.83 -1.81
C PRO A 41 10.74 -3.27 -1.43
N ASP A 42 11.14 -3.51 -0.18
CA ASP A 42 11.02 -4.82 0.45
C ASP A 42 9.70 -5.42 -0.07
N PRO A 43 9.71 -6.61 -0.73
CA PRO A 43 8.54 -7.17 -1.41
C PRO A 43 7.31 -6.85 -0.58
N ALA A 44 6.44 -6.00 -1.15
CA ALA A 44 5.43 -5.26 -0.41
C ALA A 44 4.90 -6.11 0.75
N PRO A 45 5.00 -5.65 2.01
CA PRO A 45 4.73 -6.49 3.18
C PRO A 45 3.44 -7.24 2.88
N ARG A 46 3.52 -8.58 2.91
CA ARG A 46 2.41 -9.45 2.52
C ARG A 46 1.19 -8.89 3.22
N SER A 47 0.22 -8.40 2.44
CA SER A 47 -0.92 -7.69 2.99
C SER A 47 -1.45 -8.49 4.19
N PRO A 48 -1.78 -7.85 5.33
CA PRO A 48 -2.33 -8.56 6.49
C PRO A 48 -3.62 -9.33 6.13
N SER A 49 -4.25 -9.00 4.99
CA SER A 49 -5.36 -9.74 4.41
C SER A 49 -4.98 -11.09 3.76
N SER A 50 -3.69 -11.40 3.61
CA SER A 50 -3.22 -12.72 3.19
C SER A 50 -3.13 -13.64 4.41
N GLY A 51 -3.51 -14.91 4.28
CA GLY A 51 -3.44 -15.87 5.39
C GLY A 51 -2.03 -16.01 6.00
N ALA A 52 -0.98 -15.80 5.19
CA ALA A 52 0.40 -15.76 5.66
C ALA A 52 0.72 -14.49 6.46
N GLY A 53 0.21 -13.32 6.04
CA GLY A 53 0.36 -12.07 6.77
C GLY A 53 -0.39 -12.06 8.11
N ALA A 54 -1.59 -12.64 8.15
CA ALA A 54 -2.36 -12.78 9.40
C ALA A 54 -1.64 -13.68 10.43
N ALA A 55 -1.01 -14.77 9.99
CA ALA A 55 -0.25 -15.66 10.87
C ALA A 55 1.02 -14.99 11.42
N GLU A 56 1.72 -14.23 10.59
CA GLU A 56 2.91 -13.45 10.98
C GLU A 56 2.54 -12.36 12.00
N GLN A 57 1.47 -11.61 11.74
CA GLN A 57 0.94 -10.61 12.66
C GLN A 57 0.52 -11.22 14.01
N ALA A 58 -0.12 -12.39 14.01
CA ALA A 58 -0.48 -13.07 15.25
C ALA A 58 0.77 -13.51 16.06
N ALA A 59 1.83 -13.96 15.37
CA ALA A 59 3.09 -14.31 16.02
C ALA A 59 3.78 -13.08 16.64
N GLU A 60 3.78 -11.95 15.95
CA GLU A 60 4.31 -10.68 16.47
C GLU A 60 3.53 -10.20 17.70
N ILE A 61 2.20 -10.22 17.65
CA ILE A 61 1.37 -9.80 18.79
C ILE A 61 1.61 -10.71 20.00
N ARG A 62 1.72 -12.03 19.80
CA ARG A 62 2.07 -12.97 20.87
C ARG A 62 3.42 -12.61 21.50
N GLN A 63 4.45 -12.34 20.69
CA GLN A 63 5.77 -11.93 21.19
C GLN A 63 5.70 -10.64 22.01
N MET A 64 4.91 -9.65 21.58
CA MET A 64 4.70 -8.42 22.33
C MET A 64 3.99 -8.65 23.68
N LEU A 65 3.00 -9.55 23.72
CA LEU A 65 2.28 -9.93 24.94
C LEU A 65 3.18 -10.66 25.94
N GLU A 66 4.02 -11.58 25.46
CA GLU A 66 5.03 -12.25 26.28
C GLU A 66 6.04 -11.26 26.88
N ALA A 67 6.55 -10.34 26.04
CA ALA A 67 7.44 -9.29 26.51
C ALA A 67 6.75 -8.36 27.54
N ARG A 68 5.45 -8.10 27.38
CA ARG A 68 4.65 -7.35 28.36
C ARG A 68 4.55 -8.10 29.68
N ASN A 69 4.28 -9.41 29.64
CA ASN A 69 4.24 -10.27 30.83
C ASN A 69 5.59 -10.33 31.53
N ALA A 70 6.69 -10.43 30.80
CA ALA A 70 8.03 -10.36 31.39
C ALA A 70 8.27 -9.03 32.14
N ARG A 71 7.81 -7.90 31.58
CA ARG A 71 7.86 -6.60 32.27
C ARG A 71 6.95 -6.55 33.49
N ARG A 72 5.75 -7.15 33.43
CA ARG A 72 4.81 -7.23 34.57
C ARG A 72 5.38 -8.05 35.72
N ALA A 73 5.95 -9.22 35.43
CA ALA A 73 6.57 -10.09 36.43
C ALA A 73 7.70 -9.37 37.18
N ARG A 74 8.52 -8.58 36.48
CA ARG A 74 9.57 -7.74 37.12
C ARG A 74 9.00 -6.66 38.04
N ARG A 75 7.77 -6.19 37.80
CA ARG A 75 7.05 -5.24 38.66
C ARG A 75 6.23 -5.93 39.76
N GLY A 76 6.21 -7.25 39.83
CA GLY A 76 5.36 -8.01 40.75
C GLY A 76 3.87 -7.98 40.38
N GLU A 77 3.53 -7.61 39.15
CA GLU A 77 2.17 -7.63 38.64
C GLU A 77 1.80 -9.03 38.12
N GLU A 78 0.51 -9.36 38.18
CA GLU A 78 -0.02 -10.61 37.65
C GLU A 78 0.12 -10.67 36.11
N PRO A 79 0.61 -11.79 35.55
CA PRO A 79 0.68 -11.99 34.11
C PRO A 79 -0.71 -11.95 33.45
N LEU A 80 -0.76 -11.43 32.22
CA LEU A 80 -1.95 -11.52 31.38
C LEU A 80 -2.07 -12.93 30.80
N ASP A 81 -3.29 -13.43 30.66
CA ASP A 81 -3.59 -14.58 29.80
C ASP A 81 -3.36 -14.16 28.34
N VAL A 82 -2.31 -14.73 27.74
CA VAL A 82 -1.87 -14.40 26.38
C VAL A 82 -2.92 -14.80 25.36
N GLU A 83 -3.59 -15.94 25.51
CA GLU A 83 -4.55 -16.43 24.53
C GLU A 83 -5.86 -15.64 24.61
N ALA A 84 -6.32 -15.31 25.82
CA ALA A 84 -7.49 -14.45 26.00
C ALA A 84 -7.25 -13.04 25.45
N GLU A 85 -6.07 -12.46 25.72
CA GLU A 85 -5.70 -11.14 25.21
C GLU A 85 -5.49 -11.17 23.70
N MET A 86 -4.94 -12.26 23.16
CA MET A 86 -4.80 -12.45 21.71
C MET A 86 -6.16 -12.46 21.03
N ALA A 87 -7.10 -13.27 21.52
CA ALA A 87 -8.47 -13.31 21.02
C ALA A 87 -9.17 -11.95 21.11
N ARG A 88 -8.90 -11.15 22.14
CA ARG A 88 -9.45 -9.79 22.27
C ARG A 88 -8.90 -8.85 21.21
N LEU A 89 -7.62 -8.98 20.83
CA LEU A 89 -6.94 -8.04 19.93
C LEU A 89 -7.10 -8.40 18.45
N THR A 90 -7.18 -9.68 18.10
CA THR A 90 -7.32 -10.13 16.69
C THR A 90 -8.69 -10.70 16.38
N GLY A 91 -9.58 -10.78 17.37
CA GLY A 91 -10.92 -11.31 17.16
C GLY A 91 -11.82 -10.36 16.36
N PRO A 92 -12.91 -10.88 15.78
CA PRO A 92 -13.97 -10.11 15.11
C PRO A 92 -14.46 -8.88 15.89
N ALA A 93 -14.57 -9.04 17.21
CA ALA A 93 -15.02 -8.00 18.12
C ALA A 93 -14.10 -6.76 18.11
N ALA A 94 -12.79 -6.93 17.83
CA ALA A 94 -11.86 -5.82 17.75
C ALA A 94 -12.16 -4.92 16.55
N ALA A 95 -12.45 -5.50 15.39
CA ALA A 95 -12.81 -4.76 14.18
C ALA A 95 -14.14 -4.01 14.33
N VAL A 96 -15.13 -4.62 14.98
CA VAL A 96 -16.44 -3.99 15.21
C VAL A 96 -16.37 -2.84 16.22
N GLN A 97 -15.36 -2.80 17.09
CA GLN A 97 -15.22 -1.79 18.14
C GLN A 97 -14.35 -0.58 17.75
N ASP A 98 -13.79 -0.55 16.54
CA ASP A 98 -12.95 0.56 16.06
C ASP A 98 -13.82 1.71 15.49
N PRO A 99 -13.94 2.86 16.20
CA PRO A 99 -14.76 3.98 15.74
C PRO A 99 -14.22 4.63 14.47
N ALA A 100 -12.91 4.56 14.22
CA ALA A 100 -12.30 5.12 13.02
C ALA A 100 -12.68 4.28 11.79
N LEU A 101 -12.64 2.95 11.94
CA LEU A 101 -13.09 2.03 10.90
C LEU A 101 -14.58 2.19 10.60
N GLU A 102 -15.42 2.35 11.63
CA GLU A 102 -16.85 2.62 11.46
C GLU A 102 -17.10 3.88 10.61
N GLU A 103 -16.36 4.98 10.89
CA GLU A 103 -16.48 6.21 10.11
C GLU A 103 -15.98 6.04 8.67
N GLU A 104 -14.89 5.29 8.46
CA GLU A 104 -14.40 4.99 7.11
C GLU A 104 -15.45 4.23 6.29
N VAL A 105 -16.04 3.18 6.88
CA VAL A 105 -17.13 2.42 6.24
C VAL A 105 -18.33 3.33 5.97
N ARG A 106 -18.69 4.22 6.91
CA ARG A 106 -19.77 5.20 6.72
C ARG A 106 -19.49 6.12 5.53
N GLN A 107 -18.26 6.62 5.39
CA GLN A 107 -17.85 7.46 4.25
C GLN A 107 -17.90 6.68 2.93
N LEU A 108 -17.47 5.41 2.94
CA LEU A 108 -17.55 4.55 1.76
C LEU A 108 -19.00 4.35 1.29
N VAL A 109 -19.92 4.13 2.23
CA VAL A 109 -21.35 3.99 1.94
C VAL A 109 -21.97 5.29 1.41
N ARG A 110 -21.65 6.44 2.02
CA ARG A 110 -22.08 7.75 1.51
C ARG A 110 -21.59 8.00 0.08
N ALA A 111 -20.32 7.71 -0.20
CA ALA A 111 -19.76 7.82 -1.55
C ALA A 111 -20.44 6.85 -2.54
N ARG A 112 -20.85 5.66 -2.08
CA ARG A 112 -21.63 4.72 -2.88
C ARG A 112 -23.01 5.28 -3.19
N ASN A 113 -23.73 5.82 -2.21
CA ASN A 113 -25.05 6.44 -2.40
C ASN A 113 -24.99 7.62 -3.38
N ALA A 114 -23.99 8.50 -3.28
CA ALA A 114 -23.79 9.58 -4.24
C ALA A 114 -23.58 9.07 -5.70
N ARG A 115 -23.06 7.84 -5.88
CA ARG A 115 -23.01 7.18 -7.20
C ARG A 115 -24.37 6.60 -7.61
N ARG A 116 -25.14 6.03 -6.67
CA ARG A 116 -26.49 5.50 -6.91
C ARG A 116 -27.46 6.58 -7.35
N GLU A 117 -27.48 7.69 -6.62
CA GLU A 117 -28.34 8.85 -6.93
C GLU A 117 -28.06 9.42 -8.31
N ARG A 118 -26.77 9.53 -8.69
CA ARG A 118 -26.39 9.94 -10.06
C ARG A 118 -26.87 8.99 -11.15
N ARG A 119 -27.15 7.73 -10.82
CA ARG A 119 -27.73 6.73 -11.73
C ARG A 119 -29.25 6.62 -11.62
N GLY A 120 -29.89 7.45 -10.80
CA GLY A 120 -31.34 7.37 -10.54
C GLY A 120 -31.75 6.15 -9.70
N GLU A 121 -30.80 5.52 -9.01
CA GLU A 121 -31.07 4.44 -8.06
C GLU A 121 -31.39 5.00 -6.66
N GLU A 122 -32.19 4.26 -5.90
CA GLU A 122 -32.49 4.60 -4.50
C GLU A 122 -31.24 4.44 -3.61
N PRO A 123 -30.96 5.41 -2.72
CA PRO A 123 -29.84 5.34 -1.78
C PRO A 123 -30.05 4.22 -0.74
N LEU A 124 -28.95 3.61 -0.30
CA LEU A 124 -28.95 2.64 0.81
C LEU A 124 -29.11 3.36 2.15
N ASP A 125 -29.74 2.70 3.11
CA ASP A 125 -29.65 3.10 4.52
C ASP A 125 -28.19 2.97 4.98
N VAL A 126 -27.60 4.11 5.34
CA VAL A 126 -26.19 4.20 5.72
C VAL A 126 -25.90 3.37 6.97
N GLU A 127 -26.71 3.49 8.01
CA GLU A 127 -26.43 2.84 9.30
C GLU A 127 -26.74 1.35 9.25
N ALA A 128 -27.72 0.92 8.45
CA ALA A 128 -27.94 -0.50 8.18
C ALA A 128 -26.78 -1.12 7.37
N GLU A 129 -26.28 -0.39 6.37
CA GLU A 129 -25.19 -0.85 5.50
C GLU A 129 -23.85 -0.91 6.25
N VAL A 130 -23.55 0.08 7.10
CA VAL A 130 -22.36 0.09 7.97
C VAL A 130 -22.36 -1.14 8.88
N ARG A 131 -23.46 -1.40 9.58
CA ARG A 131 -23.61 -2.60 10.43
C ARG A 131 -23.42 -3.89 9.64
N ARG A 132 -24.00 -3.99 8.44
CA ARG A 132 -23.86 -5.18 7.59
C ARG A 132 -22.41 -5.40 7.16
N GLN A 133 -21.70 -4.34 6.78
CA GLN A 133 -20.31 -4.44 6.35
C GLN A 133 -19.38 -4.78 7.52
N LEU A 134 -19.54 -4.13 8.67
CA LEU A 134 -18.78 -4.46 9.88
C LEU A 134 -19.02 -5.90 10.35
N ALA A 135 -20.25 -6.39 10.29
CA ALA A 135 -20.58 -7.77 10.62
C ALA A 135 -19.96 -8.79 9.65
N GLY A 136 -19.69 -8.39 8.40
CA GLY A 136 -19.03 -9.24 7.40
C GLY A 136 -17.50 -9.28 7.51
N LEU A 137 -16.90 -8.46 8.38
CA LEU A 137 -15.47 -8.48 8.70
C LEU A 137 -15.14 -9.44 9.85
N GLY A 138 -16.15 -9.97 10.53
CA GLY A 138 -16.06 -10.92 11.63
C GLY A 138 -16.30 -12.36 11.22
#